data_AF-A0A2E0XTJ3-F1
#
_entry.id   AF-A0A2E0XTJ3-F1
#
_cell.length_a   1.000
_cell.length_b   1.000
_cell.length_c   1.000
_cell.angle_alpha   90.00
_cell.angle_beta   90.00
_cell.angle_gamma   90.00
#
_symmetry.space_group_name_H-M   'P 1'
#
loop_
_entity.id
_entity.type
_entity.pdbx_description
1 polymer ?
#
loop_
_entity_poly.entity_id
_entity_poly.type
_entity_poly.pdbx_seq_one_letter_code
_entity_poly.pdbx_strand_id
1 'polypeptide(L)'
;MNMKNIYKIFSSIFILFLLIGCAEDFSDNNEFAKNIAPPSNVSASFDITQDNTGMVTITPIGDGAISFVIDYGDGSPVSSSIKTGGNVTHAFKEGNHTVKVTAKGLNNLSTTAEVNLVVSFNAPENLQVTIENDTAVSKKVNVTATADWATVFDFVTGETGADPVTVNIGETASFTYKEAGTYSVKVVARGAAIATTEWTMDFEVTAILAPTVSAPAPPSRPSSTVTSVFSDAYTAVGNVNMNPDWGQMWQGSGYAELDLNGDKITHYSKMSYQGVTFDDINVSGMEYLHIDAWTADMNQLKVFTISRSTGDPHSVSKDLTKDEWTSIDIPIKEFTDQGASWSDIFQFKFETVDQWTQADVFVDNIYFWKNNPIGLPINFDKGEEFEPKGGFTFEIANDPENANNKAGKIVTSGEWWDTAEITLDNPIKIISGGNNAYSVKIHSPDVPDASAGDYSLMMKLQGSPDGEFIEISKPFNKKGWNTITFDFSTITSQSYPNSGQAFDGTADFSRLVFFINEGEGRTGTFYIDDIEQFVPGSSTVTAGTLISSFEVAGDLSGFDGGAQEIISNPDTSGNSSDKVLK
;
A
#
# COMPACT_ATOMS: atom_id res chain seq x y z
N MET A 1 66.32 -21.22 33.93
CA MET A 1 65.22 -20.28 34.21
C MET A 1 64.00 -21.11 34.60
N ASN A 2 63.50 -20.94 35.83
CA ASN A 2 62.52 -21.82 36.47
C ASN A 2 61.18 -21.84 35.71
N MET A 3 60.61 -23.04 35.53
CA MET A 3 59.26 -23.34 35.00
C MET A 3 58.11 -22.67 35.78
N LYS A 4 58.40 -21.81 36.75
CA LYS A 4 57.41 -21.11 37.58
C LYS A 4 56.87 -19.80 37.03
N ASN A 5 57.35 -19.36 35.86
CA ASN A 5 56.96 -18.08 35.25
C ASN A 5 56.23 -18.21 33.90
N ILE A 6 56.06 -19.42 33.35
CA ILE A 6 55.41 -19.62 32.04
C ILE A 6 53.88 -19.46 32.09
N TYR A 7 53.25 -19.83 33.22
CA TYR A 7 51.80 -19.68 33.40
C TYR A 7 51.37 -18.21 33.62
N LYS A 8 52.28 -17.33 34.05
CA LYS A 8 52.00 -15.88 34.12
C LYS A 8 51.99 -15.21 32.75
N ILE A 9 52.68 -15.79 31.76
CA ILE A 9 52.70 -15.29 30.38
C ILE A 9 51.45 -15.76 29.62
N PHE A 10 51.02 -17.02 29.79
CA PHE A 10 49.76 -17.50 29.21
C PHE A 10 48.51 -16.90 29.86
N SER A 11 48.53 -16.61 31.17
CA SER A 11 47.42 -15.89 31.82
C SER A 11 47.36 -14.40 31.42
N SER A 12 48.48 -13.81 31.00
CA SER A 12 48.50 -12.41 30.52
C SER A 12 48.11 -12.28 29.04
N ILE A 13 48.32 -13.32 28.22
CA ILE A 13 47.85 -13.36 26.83
C ILE A 13 46.35 -13.70 26.75
N PHE A 14 45.81 -14.50 27.67
CA PHE A 14 44.38 -14.79 27.72
C PHE A 14 43.53 -13.65 28.32
N ILE A 15 44.12 -12.78 29.15
CA ILE A 15 43.46 -11.56 29.68
C ILE A 15 43.56 -10.38 28.70
N LEU A 16 44.51 -10.39 27.75
CA LEU A 16 44.58 -9.37 26.70
C LEU A 16 43.62 -9.64 25.53
N PHE A 17 43.11 -10.88 25.38
CA PHE A 17 42.03 -11.21 24.42
C PHE A 17 40.60 -11.15 25.01
N LEU A 18 40.45 -10.84 26.30
CA LEU A 18 39.15 -10.60 26.95
C LEU A 18 38.80 -9.10 27.08
N LEU A 19 39.64 -8.20 26.56
CA LEU A 19 39.41 -6.74 26.56
C LEU A 19 39.37 -6.13 25.15
N ILE A 20 39.26 -6.94 24.09
CA ILE A 20 39.07 -6.48 22.69
C ILE A 20 37.78 -7.10 22.10
N GLY A 21 36.81 -7.43 22.97
CA GLY A 21 35.46 -7.80 22.56
C GLY A 21 34.48 -6.79 23.12
N CYS A 22 33.84 -6.03 22.23
CA CYS A 22 32.80 -5.02 22.50
C CYS A 22 33.30 -3.64 22.95
N ALA A 23 34.10 -2.99 22.11
CA ALA A 23 33.95 -1.56 21.85
C ALA A 23 33.79 -1.37 20.34
N GLU A 24 32.76 -1.99 19.77
CA GLU A 24 32.15 -1.45 18.56
C GLU A 24 31.38 -0.23 19.05
N ASP A 25 31.94 0.94 18.79
CA ASP A 25 31.32 2.23 19.04
C ASP A 25 30.10 2.33 18.11
N PHE A 26 28.95 1.81 18.55
CA PHE A 26 27.64 1.99 17.93
C PHE A 26 27.14 3.45 18.01
N SER A 27 28.04 4.43 18.15
CA SER A 27 27.68 5.79 18.59
C SER A 27 27.88 6.91 17.57
N ASP A 28 28.50 6.68 16.40
CA ASP A 28 28.78 7.80 15.46
C ASP A 28 27.93 7.87 14.19
N ASN A 29 27.05 6.89 13.94
CA ASN A 29 26.12 6.94 12.81
C ASN A 29 24.66 7.04 13.30
N ASN A 30 24.31 8.17 13.94
CA ASN A 30 22.93 8.56 14.31
C ASN A 30 22.03 8.85 13.09
N GLU A 31 22.25 8.18 11.96
CA GLU A 31 21.52 8.40 10.71
C GLU A 31 20.04 8.01 10.86
N PHE A 32 19.73 6.96 11.64
CA PHE A 32 18.37 6.58 12.03
C PHE A 32 17.62 7.63 12.86
N ALA A 33 18.33 8.51 13.57
CA ALA A 33 17.73 9.52 14.46
C ALA A 33 17.59 10.91 13.80
N LYS A 34 18.27 11.16 12.68
CA LYS A 34 18.31 12.49 12.04
C LYS A 34 16.98 12.93 11.43
N ASN A 35 16.13 11.99 11.01
CA ASN A 35 14.86 12.28 10.33
C ASN A 35 13.61 12.01 11.21
N ILE A 36 13.79 11.81 12.52
CA ILE A 36 12.66 11.61 13.44
C ILE A 36 12.00 12.97 13.70
N ALA A 37 10.70 13.08 13.41
CA ALA A 37 9.91 14.27 13.73
C ALA A 37 9.90 14.53 15.25
N PRO A 38 9.80 15.80 15.71
CA PRO A 38 9.58 16.08 17.12
C PRO A 38 8.28 15.42 17.62
N PRO A 39 8.14 15.15 18.93
CA PRO A 39 6.92 14.56 19.47
C PRO A 39 5.65 15.34 19.09
N SER A 40 4.54 14.63 18.85
CA SER A 40 3.24 15.22 18.51
C SER A 40 2.16 14.83 19.52
N ASN A 41 0.97 15.45 19.43
CA ASN A 41 -0.17 15.18 20.33
C ASN A 41 0.19 15.27 21.82
N VAL A 42 1.04 16.25 22.17
CA VAL A 42 1.52 16.44 23.53
C VAL A 42 0.38 17.01 24.39
N SER A 43 0.06 16.33 25.50
CA SER A 43 -0.96 16.74 26.47
C SER A 43 -0.66 16.12 27.85
N ALA A 44 -1.59 16.21 28.81
CA ALA A 44 -1.55 15.50 30.08
C ALA A 44 -2.97 15.16 30.54
N SER A 45 -3.15 13.99 31.15
CA SER A 45 -4.35 13.66 31.90
C SER A 45 -4.17 13.98 33.39
N PHE A 46 -5.25 14.42 34.02
CA PHE A 46 -5.28 14.73 35.45
C PHE A 46 -6.10 13.69 36.21
N ASP A 47 -5.68 13.41 37.44
CA ASP A 47 -6.53 12.77 38.45
C ASP A 47 -6.39 13.53 39.76
N ILE A 48 -7.50 14.08 40.25
CA ILE A 48 -7.54 14.99 41.39
C ILE A 48 -8.20 14.32 42.60
N THR A 49 -7.57 14.47 43.77
CA THR A 49 -8.13 13.93 45.02
C THR A 49 -9.32 14.75 45.51
N GLN A 50 -10.36 14.06 45.98
CA GLN A 50 -11.61 14.67 46.44
C GLN A 50 -11.61 14.90 47.95
N ASP A 51 -10.56 15.51 48.47
CA ASP A 51 -10.32 15.70 49.91
C ASP A 51 -9.94 17.14 50.28
N ASN A 52 -10.17 18.09 49.36
CA ASN A 52 -9.80 19.49 49.47
C ASN A 52 -8.29 19.74 49.68
N THR A 53 -7.42 18.79 49.28
CA THR A 53 -5.96 19.00 49.38
C THR A 53 -5.37 19.66 48.13
N GLY A 54 -6.07 19.59 46.99
CA GLY A 54 -5.58 20.06 45.70
C GLY A 54 -4.47 19.17 45.12
N MET A 55 -4.33 17.94 45.62
CA MET A 55 -3.36 16.98 45.10
C MET A 55 -3.84 16.45 43.75
N VAL A 56 -3.01 16.65 42.73
CA VAL A 56 -3.25 16.20 41.36
C VAL A 56 -2.15 15.25 40.94
N THR A 57 -2.53 14.08 40.44
CA THR A 57 -1.67 13.19 39.67
C THR A 57 -1.72 13.62 38.21
N ILE A 58 -0.56 13.92 37.62
CA ILE A 58 -0.43 14.35 36.23
C ILE A 58 0.29 13.25 35.46
N THR A 59 -0.38 12.73 34.43
CA THR A 59 0.20 11.74 33.52
C THR A 59 0.39 12.38 32.14
N PRO A 60 1.63 12.72 31.74
CA PRO A 60 1.89 13.34 30.45
C PRO A 60 1.77 12.33 29.30
N ILE A 61 1.29 12.81 28.15
CA ILE A 61 1.02 12.03 26.93
C ILE A 61 1.69 12.72 25.74
N GLY A 62 2.19 11.94 24.79
CA GLY A 62 2.75 12.47 23.54
C GLY A 62 3.31 11.37 22.64
N ASP A 63 2.98 11.41 21.36
CA ASP A 63 3.44 10.44 20.37
C ASP A 63 4.91 10.68 20.04
N GLY A 64 5.68 9.59 19.98
CA GLY A 64 7.13 9.66 19.73
C GLY A 64 7.95 10.22 20.91
N ALA A 65 7.33 10.49 22.05
CA ALA A 65 8.00 10.96 23.26
C ALA A 65 8.62 9.79 24.05
N ILE A 66 9.84 9.99 24.53
CA ILE A 66 10.54 9.06 25.43
C ILE A 66 10.65 9.58 26.86
N SER A 67 10.44 10.89 27.05
CA SER A 67 10.44 11.53 28.36
C SER A 67 9.69 12.85 28.34
N PHE A 68 9.28 13.30 29.52
CA PHE A 68 8.52 14.51 29.74
C PHE A 68 9.09 15.33 30.90
N VAL A 69 8.89 16.64 30.85
CA VAL A 69 9.08 17.55 31.98
C VAL A 69 7.83 18.42 32.10
N ILE A 70 7.35 18.62 33.32
CA ILE A 70 6.15 19.39 33.61
C ILE A 70 6.54 20.67 34.33
N ASP A 71 6.15 21.80 33.75
CA ASP A 71 6.01 23.07 34.47
C ASP A 71 4.57 23.14 34.99
N TYR A 72 4.41 23.23 36.31
CA TYR A 72 3.10 23.22 36.95
C TYR A 72 2.33 24.52 36.72
N GLY A 73 2.98 25.61 36.30
CA GLY A 73 2.30 26.89 36.01
C GLY A 73 1.90 27.69 37.25
N ASP A 74 2.29 27.25 38.46
CA ASP A 74 1.99 27.91 39.74
C ASP A 74 3.22 28.58 40.40
N GLY A 75 4.37 28.56 39.71
CA GLY A 75 5.64 29.09 40.19
C GLY A 75 6.48 28.10 41.02
N SER A 76 6.00 26.87 41.20
CA SER A 76 6.79 25.78 41.80
C SER A 76 7.94 25.34 40.89
N PRO A 77 8.99 24.70 41.42
CA PRO A 77 10.04 24.10 40.59
C PRO A 77 9.46 23.09 39.58
N VAL A 78 9.98 23.10 38.36
CA VAL A 78 9.62 22.11 37.33
C VAL A 78 9.87 20.68 37.80
N SER A 79 9.10 19.73 37.28
CA SER A 79 9.25 18.31 37.64
C SER A 79 10.63 17.77 37.27
N SER A 80 11.04 16.69 37.95
CA SER A 80 12.07 15.82 37.40
C SER A 80 11.60 15.20 36.08
N SER A 81 12.53 14.69 35.27
CA SER A 81 12.20 13.98 34.03
C SER A 81 11.33 12.74 34.32
N ILE A 82 10.20 12.65 33.63
CA ILE A 82 9.21 11.58 33.72
C ILE A 82 9.38 10.71 32.47
N LYS A 83 9.50 9.39 32.63
CA LYS A 83 9.53 8.47 31.48
C LYS A 83 8.12 8.25 30.93
N THR A 84 8.03 7.87 29.66
CA THR A 84 6.75 7.47 29.05
C THR A 84 6.03 6.40 29.90
N GLY A 85 4.73 6.60 30.14
CA GLY A 85 3.92 5.78 31.04
C GLY A 85 4.06 6.10 32.54
N GLY A 86 4.96 7.03 32.92
CA GLY A 86 5.09 7.53 34.28
C GLY A 86 4.14 8.69 34.58
N ASN A 87 4.05 9.05 35.86
CA ASN A 87 3.28 10.19 36.33
C ASN A 87 4.05 10.97 37.41
N VAL A 88 3.53 12.14 37.78
CA VAL A 88 4.00 12.92 38.92
C VAL A 88 2.80 13.42 39.72
N THR A 89 2.98 13.65 41.02
CA THR A 89 1.97 14.28 41.87
C THR A 89 2.41 15.67 42.29
N HIS A 90 1.46 16.61 42.33
CA HIS A 90 1.70 17.99 42.80
C HIS A 90 0.47 18.53 43.51
N ALA A 91 0.69 19.27 44.61
CA ALA A 91 -0.39 19.89 45.38
C ALA A 91 -0.56 21.34 44.94
N PHE A 92 -1.66 21.61 44.25
CA PHE A 92 -2.01 22.94 43.74
C PHE A 92 -2.85 23.71 44.75
N LYS A 93 -2.73 25.04 44.71
CA LYS A 93 -3.70 25.93 45.34
C LYS A 93 -4.95 26.05 44.46
N GLU A 94 -6.07 26.40 45.07
CA GLU A 94 -7.30 26.72 44.34
C GLU A 94 -7.05 27.84 43.31
N GLY A 95 -7.51 27.61 42.09
CA GLY A 95 -7.29 28.50 40.95
C GLY A 95 -7.20 27.76 39.62
N ASN A 96 -7.01 28.54 38.55
CA ASN A 96 -6.72 28.04 37.21
C ASN A 96 -5.22 28.08 36.98
N HIS A 97 -4.67 26.96 36.52
CA HIS A 97 -3.25 26.77 36.23
C HIS A 97 -3.06 26.40 34.77
N THR A 98 -1.98 26.89 34.16
CA THR A 98 -1.59 26.50 32.79
C THR A 98 -0.36 25.60 32.91
N VAL A 99 -0.59 24.29 32.89
CA VAL A 99 0.45 23.28 33.00
C VAL A 99 1.17 23.18 31.65
N LYS A 100 2.49 23.31 31.62
CA LYS A 100 3.26 23.13 30.38
C LYS A 100 3.92 21.76 30.37
N VAL A 101 3.57 20.96 29.37
CA VAL A 101 4.10 19.61 29.16
C VAL A 101 5.15 19.69 28.06
N THR A 102 6.41 19.46 28.39
CA THR A 102 7.48 19.38 27.40
C THR A 102 7.84 17.92 27.16
N ALA A 103 7.45 17.41 25.99
CA ALA A 103 7.77 16.07 25.52
C ALA A 103 9.09 16.08 24.74
N LYS A 104 9.93 15.07 24.98
CA LYS A 104 11.24 14.93 24.33
C LYS A 104 11.34 13.59 23.62
N GLY A 105 11.68 13.62 22.33
CA GLY A 105 11.85 12.45 21.47
C GLY A 105 13.26 11.88 21.49
N LEU A 106 13.45 10.77 20.77
CA LEU A 106 14.71 10.00 20.75
C LEU A 106 15.92 10.80 20.25
N ASN A 107 15.70 11.75 19.34
CA ASN A 107 16.73 12.61 18.77
C ASN A 107 16.92 13.94 19.54
N ASN A 108 16.42 14.02 20.77
CA ASN A 108 16.40 15.22 21.61
C ASN A 108 15.53 16.38 21.11
N LEU A 109 14.85 16.27 19.98
CA LEU A 109 13.83 17.25 19.61
C LEU A 109 12.69 17.22 20.64
N SER A 110 12.11 18.38 20.90
CA SER A 110 11.10 18.55 21.93
C SER A 110 9.92 19.37 21.43
N THR A 111 8.74 19.06 21.94
CA THR A 111 7.49 19.79 21.71
C THR A 111 6.90 20.15 23.08
N THR A 112 6.46 21.39 23.23
CA THR A 112 5.80 21.86 24.45
C THR A 112 4.33 22.17 24.15
N ALA A 113 3.43 21.64 24.97
CA ALA A 113 2.01 21.96 24.94
C ALA A 113 1.57 22.58 26.28
N GLU A 114 0.53 23.39 26.22
CA GLU A 114 -0.11 23.99 27.40
C GLU A 114 -1.46 23.31 27.64
N VAL A 115 -1.67 22.82 28.87
CA VAL A 115 -2.88 22.11 29.31
C VAL A 115 -3.47 22.87 30.48
N ASN A 116 -4.75 23.23 30.39
CA ASN A 116 -5.42 23.98 31.44
C ASN A 116 -5.87 23.05 32.57
N LEU A 117 -5.58 23.44 33.81
CA LEU A 117 -5.95 22.73 35.02
C LEU A 117 -6.77 23.65 35.92
N VAL A 118 -8.01 23.26 36.21
CA VAL A 118 -8.84 23.94 37.22
C VAL A 118 -8.75 23.15 38.51
N VAL A 119 -8.39 23.82 39.61
CA VAL A 119 -8.42 23.24 40.96
C VAL A 119 -9.36 24.08 41.80
N SER A 120 -10.46 23.48 42.27
CA SER A 120 -11.40 24.15 43.16
C SER A 120 -11.89 23.21 44.25
N PHE A 121 -12.14 23.79 45.43
CA PHE A 121 -12.75 23.11 46.57
C PHE A 121 -14.28 23.29 46.61
N ASN A 122 -14.85 23.97 45.61
CA ASN A 122 -16.28 23.98 45.36
C ASN A 122 -16.69 22.76 44.54
N ALA A 123 -17.87 22.22 44.84
CA ALA A 123 -18.45 21.13 44.06
C ALA A 123 -18.74 21.62 42.63
N PRO A 124 -18.49 20.83 41.57
CA PRO A 124 -18.75 21.28 40.21
C PRO A 124 -20.19 21.75 39.99
N GLU A 125 -20.40 22.79 39.20
CA GLU A 125 -21.72 23.34 38.89
C GLU A 125 -21.95 23.45 37.38
N ASN A 126 -23.21 23.67 36.98
CA ASN A 126 -23.58 23.94 35.59
C ASN A 126 -23.09 22.87 34.59
N LEU A 127 -23.14 21.59 35.00
CA LEU A 127 -22.75 20.46 34.16
C LEU A 127 -23.60 20.41 32.89
N GLN A 128 -22.92 20.51 31.75
CA GLN A 128 -23.47 20.31 30.41
C GLN A 128 -22.77 19.12 29.77
N VAL A 129 -23.55 18.20 29.21
CA VAL A 129 -23.05 16.98 28.60
C VAL A 129 -23.55 16.92 27.17
N THR A 130 -22.63 16.63 26.24
CA THR A 130 -22.96 16.26 24.86
C THR A 130 -22.50 14.82 24.65
N ILE A 131 -23.41 13.98 24.14
CA ILE A 131 -23.17 12.56 23.88
C ILE A 131 -23.67 12.22 22.49
N GLU A 132 -22.83 11.61 21.67
CA GLU A 132 -23.11 11.32 20.26
C GLU A 132 -22.53 9.96 19.87
N ASN A 133 -23.20 9.25 18.95
CA ASN A 133 -22.60 8.11 18.27
C ASN A 133 -21.55 8.61 17.28
N ASP A 134 -20.41 7.92 17.23
CA ASP A 134 -19.36 8.17 16.25
C ASP A 134 -19.88 7.85 14.84
N THR A 135 -19.66 8.75 13.90
CA THR A 135 -20.18 8.60 12.54
C THR A 135 -19.30 7.72 11.66
N ALA A 136 -18.08 7.38 12.11
CA ALA A 136 -17.10 6.60 11.35
C ALA A 136 -16.82 5.22 11.97
N VAL A 137 -17.02 5.07 13.29
CA VAL A 137 -16.74 3.82 14.00
C VAL A 137 -18.00 3.26 14.63
N SER A 138 -18.42 2.08 14.16
CA SER A 138 -19.61 1.37 14.65
C SER A 138 -19.58 1.16 16.16
N LYS A 139 -20.71 1.40 16.85
CA LYS A 139 -20.89 1.21 18.31
C LYS A 139 -19.96 2.04 19.19
N LYS A 140 -19.30 3.07 18.65
CA LYS A 140 -18.48 3.99 19.42
C LYS A 140 -19.30 5.22 19.81
N VAL A 141 -19.18 5.63 21.06
CA VAL A 141 -19.82 6.83 21.61
C VAL A 141 -18.74 7.80 22.04
N ASN A 142 -18.97 9.07 21.71
CA ASN A 142 -18.13 10.19 22.10
C ASN A 142 -18.92 11.08 23.07
N VAL A 143 -18.32 11.38 24.22
CA VAL A 143 -18.91 12.20 25.28
C VAL A 143 -17.99 13.37 25.58
N THR A 144 -18.55 14.57 25.59
CA THR A 144 -17.88 15.77 26.10
C THR A 144 -18.71 16.35 27.24
N ALA A 145 -18.02 16.89 28.24
CA ALA A 145 -18.68 17.55 29.35
C ALA A 145 -17.95 18.84 29.74
N THR A 146 -18.73 19.86 30.09
CA THR A 146 -18.23 21.09 30.70
C THR A 146 -18.96 21.32 32.01
N ALA A 147 -18.24 21.76 33.03
CA ALA A 147 -18.81 22.16 34.31
C ALA A 147 -17.90 23.22 34.93
N ASP A 148 -18.49 24.17 35.64
CA ASP A 148 -17.73 25.08 36.48
C ASP A 148 -17.02 24.28 37.57
N TRP A 149 -15.77 24.65 37.87
CA TRP A 149 -14.96 24.10 38.96
C TRP A 149 -14.60 22.60 38.86
N ALA A 150 -14.98 21.92 37.78
CA ALA A 150 -14.51 20.56 37.51
C ALA A 150 -13.08 20.55 36.98
N THR A 151 -12.32 19.52 37.35
CA THR A 151 -11.02 19.21 36.78
C THR A 151 -11.15 18.14 35.69
N VAL A 152 -11.96 17.12 35.99
CA VAL A 152 -12.18 15.94 35.14
C VAL A 152 -13.65 15.56 35.15
N PHE A 153 -14.03 14.70 34.21
CA PHE A 153 -15.27 13.94 34.33
C PHE A 153 -15.03 12.46 34.07
N ASP A 154 -15.86 11.63 34.72
CA ASP A 154 -15.91 10.19 34.49
C ASP A 154 -17.15 9.87 33.65
N PHE A 155 -16.94 9.19 32.51
CA PHE A 155 -18.02 8.61 31.71
C PHE A 155 -18.23 7.15 32.09
N VAL A 156 -19.33 6.89 32.79
CA VAL A 156 -19.81 5.55 33.14
C VAL A 156 -20.73 5.06 32.02
N THR A 157 -20.27 4.07 31.29
CA THR A 157 -20.83 3.64 30.00
C THR A 157 -22.15 2.89 30.12
N GLY A 158 -22.46 2.34 31.31
CA GLY A 158 -23.57 1.42 31.51
C GLY A 158 -23.33 0.01 30.98
N GLU A 159 -22.21 -0.27 30.28
CA GLU A 159 -21.85 -1.63 29.89
C GLU A 159 -21.33 -2.42 31.10
N THR A 160 -21.86 -3.63 31.28
CA THR A 160 -21.50 -4.47 32.44
C THR A 160 -20.02 -4.86 32.41
N GLY A 161 -19.31 -4.51 33.49
CA GLY A 161 -17.90 -4.83 33.66
C GLY A 161 -16.94 -3.89 32.92
N ALA A 162 -17.42 -2.78 32.35
CA ALA A 162 -16.59 -1.72 31.81
C ALA A 162 -16.19 -0.73 32.92
N ASP A 163 -14.91 -0.36 32.96
CA ASP A 163 -14.44 0.73 33.82
C ASP A 163 -14.88 2.10 33.25
N PRO A 164 -15.12 3.11 34.10
CA PRO A 164 -15.38 4.46 33.64
C PRO A 164 -14.23 5.03 32.81
N VAL A 165 -14.55 5.82 31.80
CA VAL A 165 -13.56 6.57 31.03
C VAL A 165 -13.39 7.95 31.66
N THR A 166 -12.24 8.21 32.27
CA THR A 166 -11.90 9.51 32.88
C THR A 166 -11.09 10.34 31.90
N VAL A 167 -11.52 11.58 31.65
CA VAL A 167 -10.77 12.56 30.84
C VAL A 167 -10.84 13.95 31.49
N ASN A 168 -9.99 14.88 31.05
CA ASN A 168 -10.05 16.25 31.53
C ASN A 168 -11.38 16.91 31.13
N ILE A 169 -11.87 17.83 31.96
CA ILE A 169 -13.10 18.57 31.62
C ILE A 169 -12.92 19.33 30.29
N GLY A 170 -13.91 19.25 29.40
CA GLY A 170 -13.86 19.82 28.06
C GLY A 170 -13.18 18.94 27.00
N GLU A 171 -12.52 17.84 27.38
CA GLU A 171 -12.03 16.83 26.43
C GLU A 171 -13.11 15.79 26.09
N THR A 172 -12.83 14.96 25.09
CA THR A 172 -13.73 13.90 24.63
C THR A 172 -13.37 12.56 25.27
N ALA A 173 -14.30 11.97 26.02
CA ALA A 173 -14.25 10.56 26.40
C ALA A 173 -14.86 9.72 25.26
N SER A 174 -14.16 8.66 24.84
CA SER A 174 -14.65 7.74 23.81
C SER A 174 -14.74 6.32 24.35
N PHE A 175 -15.81 5.59 24.02
CA PHE A 175 -15.96 4.18 24.37
C PHE A 175 -16.64 3.41 23.23
N THR A 176 -16.12 2.23 22.90
CA THR A 176 -16.72 1.31 21.92
C THR A 176 -17.44 0.19 22.64
N TYR A 177 -18.75 0.11 22.46
CA TYR A 177 -19.59 -0.92 23.04
C TYR A 177 -19.47 -2.23 22.27
N LYS A 178 -19.68 -3.35 22.96
CA LYS A 178 -19.68 -4.68 22.33
C LYS A 178 -20.85 -4.84 21.37
N GLU A 179 -22.03 -4.42 21.82
CA GLU A 179 -23.30 -4.54 21.11
C GLU A 179 -23.98 -3.17 20.97
N ALA A 180 -24.79 -3.02 19.93
CA ALA A 180 -25.70 -1.88 19.82
C ALA A 180 -26.89 -2.08 20.79
N GLY A 181 -27.46 -0.99 21.29
CA GLY A 181 -28.58 -1.03 22.21
C GLY A 181 -28.69 0.20 23.11
N THR A 182 -29.69 0.20 23.98
CA THR A 182 -29.90 1.30 24.94
C THR A 182 -29.15 1.03 26.25
N TYR A 183 -28.34 2.00 26.68
CA TYR A 183 -27.56 1.94 27.91
C TYR A 183 -27.91 3.11 28.82
N SER A 184 -28.06 2.83 30.13
CA SER A 184 -28.17 3.87 31.16
C SER A 184 -26.77 4.42 31.45
N VAL A 185 -26.41 5.52 30.80
CA VAL A 185 -25.11 6.17 30.95
C VAL A 185 -25.11 7.19 32.08
N LYS A 186 -23.96 7.40 32.72
CA LYS A 186 -23.76 8.44 33.75
C LYS A 186 -22.48 9.22 33.52
N VAL A 187 -22.54 10.55 33.64
CA VAL A 187 -21.38 11.43 33.66
C VAL A 187 -21.22 12.01 35.05
N VAL A 188 -20.01 11.92 35.62
CA VAL A 188 -19.68 12.46 36.94
C VAL A 188 -18.60 13.52 36.78
N ALA A 189 -18.95 14.79 36.94
CA ALA A 189 -17.97 15.88 36.99
C ALA A 189 -17.40 16.01 38.41
N ARG A 190 -16.07 16.08 38.51
CA ARG A 190 -15.36 16.20 39.80
C ARG A 190 -14.17 17.15 39.75
N GLY A 191 -13.98 17.86 40.86
CA GLY A 191 -12.81 18.67 41.17
C GLY A 191 -12.19 18.20 42.49
N ALA A 192 -11.46 19.07 43.20
CA ALA A 192 -10.86 18.72 44.50
C ALA A 192 -11.87 18.65 45.65
N ALA A 193 -13.09 19.15 45.43
CA ALA A 193 -14.19 19.04 46.38
C ALA A 193 -14.61 17.59 46.62
N ILE A 194 -15.08 17.30 47.84
CA ILE A 194 -15.65 15.99 48.21
C ILE A 194 -16.92 15.69 47.40
N ALA A 195 -17.73 16.71 47.13
CA ALA A 195 -18.98 16.57 46.40
C ALA A 195 -18.76 16.65 44.88
N THR A 196 -19.51 15.83 44.14
CA THR A 196 -19.54 15.78 42.68
C THR A 196 -20.89 16.24 42.14
N THR A 197 -20.94 16.47 40.82
CA THR A 197 -22.19 16.68 40.10
C THR A 197 -22.36 15.59 39.05
N GLU A 198 -23.52 14.96 39.04
CA GLU A 198 -23.84 13.82 38.18
C GLU A 198 -24.93 14.16 37.18
N TRP A 199 -24.85 13.53 36.01
CA TRP A 199 -25.89 13.53 34.99
C TRP A 199 -26.11 12.10 34.49
N THR A 200 -27.34 11.73 34.16
CA THR A 200 -27.70 10.37 33.71
C THR A 200 -28.73 10.44 32.61
N MET A 201 -28.60 9.56 31.60
CA MET A 201 -29.63 9.35 30.58
C MET A 201 -29.61 7.91 30.08
N ASP A 202 -30.72 7.47 29.50
CA ASP A 202 -30.73 6.32 28.61
C ASP A 202 -30.28 6.78 27.21
N PHE A 203 -29.18 6.22 26.71
CA PHE A 203 -28.60 6.55 25.42
C PHE A 203 -28.62 5.33 24.48
N GLU A 204 -29.08 5.51 23.25
CA GLU A 204 -29.09 4.46 22.23
C GLU A 204 -27.77 4.45 21.46
N VAL A 205 -26.98 3.40 21.70
CA VAL A 205 -25.75 3.10 20.96
C VAL A 205 -26.14 2.42 19.66
N THR A 206 -25.70 2.97 18.53
CA THR A 206 -26.05 2.48 17.19
C THR A 206 -24.88 1.75 16.53
N ALA A 207 -25.20 0.69 15.78
CA ALA A 207 -24.27 0.09 14.83
C ALA A 207 -24.34 0.84 13.49
N ILE A 208 -23.20 0.94 12.80
CA ILE A 208 -23.13 1.35 11.40
C ILE A 208 -23.40 0.11 10.54
N LEU A 209 -24.43 0.17 9.71
CA LEU A 209 -24.91 -0.95 8.88
C LEU A 209 -24.65 -0.74 7.38
N ALA A 210 -23.74 0.17 7.03
CA ALA A 210 -23.31 0.47 5.67
C ALA A 210 -21.82 0.86 5.66
N PRO A 211 -21.08 0.65 4.56
CA PRO A 211 -19.70 1.09 4.48
C PRO A 211 -19.60 2.62 4.55
N THR A 212 -18.60 3.13 5.27
CA THR A 212 -18.29 4.57 5.39
C THR A 212 -17.11 5.00 4.54
N VAL A 213 -16.45 4.03 3.89
CA VAL A 213 -15.35 4.22 2.94
C VAL A 213 -15.61 3.34 1.73
N SER A 214 -15.13 3.77 0.57
CA SER A 214 -15.13 2.99 -0.68
C SER A 214 -14.41 1.65 -0.53
N ALA A 215 -14.72 0.72 -1.43
CA ALA A 215 -13.95 -0.50 -1.57
C ALA A 215 -12.49 -0.18 -1.99
N PRO A 216 -11.53 -1.10 -1.79
CA PRO A 216 -10.18 -0.91 -2.28
C PRO A 216 -10.17 -0.61 -3.78
N ALA A 217 -9.48 0.46 -4.19
CA ALA A 217 -9.42 0.84 -5.60
C ALA A 217 -8.76 -0.29 -6.43
N PRO A 218 -9.41 -0.75 -7.53
CA PRO A 218 -8.81 -1.75 -8.39
C PRO A 218 -7.46 -1.28 -8.97
N PRO A 219 -6.47 -2.19 -9.11
CA PRO A 219 -5.19 -1.83 -9.70
C PRO A 219 -5.36 -1.43 -11.17
N SER A 220 -4.49 -0.56 -11.70
CA SER A 220 -4.51 -0.28 -13.15
C SER A 220 -4.21 -1.57 -13.93
N ARG A 221 -5.08 -1.93 -14.88
CA ARG A 221 -4.96 -3.13 -15.71
C ARG A 221 -5.14 -2.77 -17.18
N PRO A 222 -4.31 -3.31 -18.09
CA PRO A 222 -4.54 -3.23 -19.52
C PRO A 222 -5.91 -3.82 -19.90
N SER A 223 -6.58 -3.22 -20.87
CA SER A 223 -7.90 -3.66 -21.34
C SER A 223 -7.93 -5.11 -21.88
N SER A 224 -6.78 -5.67 -22.27
CA SER A 224 -6.66 -7.06 -22.70
C SER A 224 -6.62 -8.08 -21.55
N THR A 225 -6.49 -7.61 -20.31
CA THR A 225 -6.34 -8.42 -19.10
C THR A 225 -7.43 -8.18 -18.07
N VAL A 226 -8.40 -7.30 -18.39
CA VAL A 226 -9.57 -7.03 -17.55
C VAL A 226 -10.84 -6.91 -18.41
N THR A 227 -11.92 -7.53 -17.94
CA THR A 227 -13.27 -7.36 -18.50
C THR A 227 -14.19 -6.97 -17.35
N SER A 228 -14.59 -5.70 -17.29
CA SER A 228 -15.38 -5.14 -16.19
C SER A 228 -16.88 -5.27 -16.43
N VAL A 229 -17.63 -5.61 -15.38
CA VAL A 229 -19.09 -5.56 -15.36
C VAL A 229 -19.57 -4.36 -14.56
N PHE A 230 -18.98 -4.10 -13.39
CA PHE A 230 -19.32 -2.97 -12.53
C PHE A 230 -18.07 -2.50 -11.79
N SER A 231 -17.51 -1.36 -12.17
CA SER A 231 -16.38 -0.72 -11.48
C SER A 231 -16.17 0.66 -12.06
N ASP A 232 -15.83 1.64 -11.22
CA ASP A 232 -15.44 2.98 -11.69
C ASP A 232 -14.02 3.01 -12.29
N ALA A 233 -13.20 1.99 -12.05
CA ALA A 233 -11.81 1.92 -12.52
C ALA A 233 -11.66 1.48 -13.99
N TYR A 234 -12.65 0.79 -14.56
CA TYR A 234 -12.56 0.16 -15.88
C TYR A 234 -13.82 0.42 -16.71
N THR A 235 -13.68 0.44 -18.04
CA THR A 235 -14.85 0.52 -18.92
C THR A 235 -15.70 -0.75 -18.80
N ALA A 236 -16.95 -0.57 -18.37
CA ALA A 236 -17.90 -1.67 -18.24
C ALA A 236 -18.34 -2.23 -19.60
N VAL A 237 -18.68 -3.51 -19.55
CA VAL A 237 -19.43 -4.28 -20.55
C VAL A 237 -20.78 -3.64 -20.87
N GLY A 238 -21.35 -3.96 -22.03
CA GLY A 238 -22.63 -3.39 -22.47
C GLY A 238 -23.85 -3.88 -21.68
N ASN A 239 -24.88 -3.04 -21.60
CA ASN A 239 -26.21 -3.35 -21.05
C ASN A 239 -26.22 -3.93 -19.62
N VAL A 240 -25.29 -3.51 -18.77
CA VAL A 240 -25.24 -3.91 -17.37
C VAL A 240 -26.49 -3.42 -16.65
N ASN A 241 -27.21 -4.35 -16.04
CA ASN A 241 -28.34 -4.09 -15.17
C ASN A 241 -28.15 -4.87 -13.87
N MET A 242 -27.86 -4.12 -12.81
CA MET A 242 -27.67 -4.63 -11.45
C MET A 242 -28.99 -5.06 -10.78
N ASN A 243 -30.14 -4.71 -11.37
CA ASN A 243 -31.46 -5.08 -10.86
C ASN A 243 -32.46 -5.49 -11.98
N PRO A 244 -32.25 -6.64 -12.65
CA PRO A 244 -33.02 -7.09 -13.81
C PRO A 244 -34.40 -7.69 -13.50
N ASP A 245 -34.96 -7.46 -12.31
CA ASP A 245 -36.26 -7.98 -11.83
C ASP A 245 -36.49 -9.48 -12.11
N TRP A 246 -35.82 -10.34 -11.35
CA TRP A 246 -36.03 -11.80 -11.35
C TRP A 246 -37.12 -12.23 -10.34
N GLY A 247 -37.86 -11.26 -9.77
CA GLY A 247 -38.87 -11.49 -8.75
C GLY A 247 -38.36 -11.46 -7.30
N GLN A 248 -37.10 -11.14 -7.07
CA GLN A 248 -36.49 -11.00 -5.73
C GLN A 248 -37.16 -9.91 -4.88
N MET A 249 -37.70 -8.86 -5.53
CA MET A 249 -38.46 -7.82 -4.83
C MET A 249 -39.73 -8.37 -4.16
N TRP A 250 -40.37 -9.40 -4.73
CA TRP A 250 -41.52 -10.07 -4.10
C TRP A 250 -41.15 -10.84 -2.83
N GLN A 251 -39.86 -11.12 -2.63
CA GLN A 251 -39.33 -11.69 -1.39
C GLN A 251 -38.87 -10.63 -0.39
N GLY A 252 -38.99 -9.33 -0.73
CA GLY A 252 -38.65 -8.21 0.14
C GLY A 252 -37.24 -7.66 -0.05
N SER A 253 -36.46 -8.20 -1.00
CA SER A 253 -35.16 -7.65 -1.35
C SER A 253 -35.31 -6.29 -2.05
N GLY A 254 -34.43 -5.36 -1.69
CA GLY A 254 -34.39 -4.00 -2.26
C GLY A 254 -33.07 -3.74 -2.96
N TYR A 255 -33.04 -2.71 -3.79
CA TYR A 255 -31.85 -2.24 -4.51
C TYR A 255 -31.75 -0.71 -4.37
N ALA A 256 -30.56 -0.23 -4.06
CA ALA A 256 -30.19 1.18 -4.06
C ALA A 256 -28.74 1.33 -4.51
N GLU A 257 -28.35 2.55 -4.86
CA GLU A 257 -26.95 2.93 -5.04
C GLU A 257 -26.55 3.81 -3.85
N LEU A 258 -25.42 3.47 -3.23
CA LEU A 258 -24.72 4.32 -2.27
C LEU A 258 -23.62 5.07 -3.02
N ASP A 259 -23.56 6.38 -2.86
CA ASP A 259 -22.48 7.22 -3.42
C ASP A 259 -21.56 7.68 -2.28
N LEU A 260 -20.30 7.25 -2.33
CA LEU A 260 -19.26 7.70 -1.41
C LEU A 260 -18.23 8.54 -2.17
N ASN A 261 -18.38 9.85 -2.14
CA ASN A 261 -17.46 10.80 -2.78
C ASN A 261 -17.31 10.62 -4.30
N GLY A 262 -18.39 10.21 -4.98
CA GLY A 262 -18.44 9.97 -6.42
C GLY A 262 -18.23 8.51 -6.81
N ASP A 263 -17.84 7.64 -5.87
CA ASP A 263 -17.75 6.19 -6.05
C ASP A 263 -19.12 5.54 -5.83
N LYS A 264 -19.61 4.84 -6.85
CA LYS A 264 -20.95 4.24 -6.83
C LYS A 264 -20.88 2.79 -6.38
N ILE A 265 -21.52 2.51 -5.25
CA ILE A 265 -21.59 1.18 -4.65
C ILE A 265 -23.02 0.66 -4.76
N THR A 266 -23.17 -0.60 -5.19
CA THR A 266 -24.48 -1.24 -5.22
C THR A 266 -24.89 -1.72 -3.83
N HIS A 267 -26.07 -1.36 -3.35
CA HIS A 267 -26.67 -1.86 -2.10
C HIS A 267 -27.86 -2.77 -2.41
N TYR A 268 -27.79 -4.02 -1.93
CA TYR A 268 -28.92 -4.94 -1.91
C TYR A 268 -29.39 -5.12 -0.47
N SER A 269 -30.53 -4.50 -0.12
CA SER A 269 -31.13 -4.62 1.22
C SER A 269 -31.97 -5.89 1.32
N LYS A 270 -31.92 -6.60 2.45
CA LYS A 270 -32.67 -7.84 2.70
C LYS A 270 -32.54 -8.84 1.54
N MET A 271 -31.33 -8.96 0.98
CA MET A 271 -31.04 -9.84 -0.13
C MET A 271 -31.26 -11.29 0.30
N SER A 272 -32.10 -12.00 -0.43
CA SER A 272 -32.20 -13.46 -0.40
C SER A 272 -31.42 -14.03 -1.58
N TYR A 273 -31.77 -13.56 -2.78
CA TYR A 273 -30.95 -13.64 -3.98
C TYR A 273 -31.08 -12.36 -4.81
N GLN A 274 -30.15 -12.16 -5.72
CA GLN A 274 -30.14 -11.05 -6.65
C GLN A 274 -29.49 -11.45 -7.97
N GLY A 275 -30.13 -11.09 -9.08
CA GLY A 275 -29.57 -11.29 -10.42
C GLY A 275 -28.83 -10.04 -10.91
N VAL A 276 -27.84 -10.23 -11.77
CA VAL A 276 -27.22 -9.17 -12.57
C VAL A 276 -27.18 -9.65 -14.02
N THR A 277 -27.57 -8.81 -14.97
CA THR A 277 -27.54 -9.12 -16.41
C THR A 277 -26.65 -8.15 -17.15
N PHE A 278 -26.01 -8.61 -18.22
CA PHE A 278 -25.18 -7.81 -19.11
C PHE A 278 -25.12 -8.48 -20.50
N ASP A 279 -24.53 -7.79 -21.48
CA ASP A 279 -24.26 -8.37 -22.79
C ASP A 279 -23.32 -9.58 -22.68
N ASP A 280 -23.56 -10.61 -23.49
CA ASP A 280 -22.76 -11.83 -23.49
C ASP A 280 -21.25 -11.52 -23.71
N ILE A 281 -20.40 -12.05 -22.84
CA ILE A 281 -18.94 -11.88 -22.90
C ILE A 281 -18.21 -13.20 -22.96
N ASN A 282 -17.11 -13.20 -23.72
CA ASN A 282 -16.13 -14.28 -23.69
C ASN A 282 -15.00 -13.92 -22.72
N VAL A 283 -14.88 -14.68 -21.64
CA VAL A 283 -13.87 -14.53 -20.60
C VAL A 283 -13.01 -15.79 -20.46
N SER A 284 -12.94 -16.63 -21.50
CA SER A 284 -12.17 -17.88 -21.49
C SER A 284 -10.65 -17.65 -21.36
N GLY A 285 -10.18 -16.44 -21.65
CA GLY A 285 -8.79 -16.03 -21.46
C GLY A 285 -8.48 -15.42 -20.10
N MET A 286 -9.48 -15.25 -19.22
CA MET A 286 -9.31 -14.71 -17.87
C MET A 286 -8.98 -15.81 -16.86
N GLU A 287 -8.45 -15.45 -15.70
CA GLU A 287 -8.07 -16.39 -14.64
C GLU A 287 -8.92 -16.26 -13.37
N TYR A 288 -9.42 -15.05 -13.09
CA TYR A 288 -10.14 -14.72 -11.87
C TYR A 288 -11.41 -13.91 -12.16
N LEU A 289 -12.41 -14.05 -11.28
CA LEU A 289 -13.50 -13.09 -11.07
C LEU A 289 -13.22 -12.35 -9.76
N HIS A 290 -13.12 -11.03 -9.83
CA HIS A 290 -12.99 -10.15 -8.68
C HIS A 290 -14.35 -9.56 -8.30
N ILE A 291 -14.62 -9.50 -6.99
CA ILE A 291 -15.77 -8.82 -6.39
C ILE A 291 -15.34 -8.22 -5.05
N ASP A 292 -15.68 -6.96 -4.80
CA ASP A 292 -15.64 -6.38 -3.47
C ASP A 292 -17.03 -6.47 -2.82
N ALA A 293 -17.09 -6.93 -1.57
CA ALA A 293 -18.33 -7.02 -0.82
C ALA A 293 -18.17 -6.54 0.63
N TRP A 294 -19.16 -5.80 1.12
CA TRP A 294 -19.27 -5.35 2.51
C TRP A 294 -20.64 -5.74 3.08
N THR A 295 -20.69 -6.17 4.35
CA THR A 295 -21.95 -6.52 5.03
C THR A 295 -21.78 -6.44 6.55
N ALA A 296 -22.85 -6.11 7.28
CA ALA A 296 -22.94 -6.29 8.74
C ALA A 296 -23.60 -7.63 9.13
N ASP A 297 -24.31 -8.27 8.20
CA ASP A 297 -25.33 -9.27 8.52
C ASP A 297 -24.86 -10.70 8.28
N MET A 298 -24.01 -10.95 7.27
CA MET A 298 -23.62 -12.29 6.84
C MET A 298 -22.11 -12.54 6.88
N ASN A 299 -21.72 -13.82 6.96
CA ASN A 299 -20.31 -14.24 6.98
C ASN A 299 -19.86 -14.87 5.66
N GLN A 300 -20.75 -15.02 4.69
CA GLN A 300 -20.45 -15.68 3.43
C GLN A 300 -21.44 -15.24 2.35
N LEU A 301 -20.92 -15.01 1.15
CA LEU A 301 -21.66 -14.68 -0.06
C LEU A 301 -21.55 -15.85 -1.05
N LYS A 302 -22.69 -16.26 -1.62
CA LYS A 302 -22.71 -17.25 -2.69
C LYS A 302 -22.80 -16.55 -4.04
N VAL A 303 -21.81 -16.79 -4.88
CA VAL A 303 -21.64 -16.15 -6.18
C VAL A 303 -21.87 -17.19 -7.27
N PHE A 304 -22.78 -16.89 -8.19
CA PHE A 304 -23.06 -17.72 -9.35
C PHE A 304 -22.67 -17.01 -10.64
N THR A 305 -22.12 -17.78 -11.57
CA THR A 305 -21.95 -17.37 -12.97
C THR A 305 -22.89 -18.19 -13.85
N ILE A 306 -23.45 -17.54 -14.89
CA ILE A 306 -24.39 -18.19 -15.81
C ILE A 306 -23.95 -17.93 -17.25
N SER A 307 -23.75 -19.03 -17.98
CA SER A 307 -23.42 -18.99 -19.40
C SER A 307 -24.66 -19.15 -20.27
N ARG A 308 -24.67 -18.53 -21.45
CA ARG A 308 -25.79 -18.58 -22.38
C ARG A 308 -26.01 -19.99 -22.95
N SER A 309 -24.92 -20.68 -23.29
CA SER A 309 -24.91 -21.97 -23.95
C SER A 309 -25.28 -23.13 -23.02
N THR A 310 -24.83 -23.11 -21.76
CA THR A 310 -25.20 -24.16 -20.79
C THR A 310 -26.50 -23.82 -20.09
N GLY A 311 -26.77 -22.55 -19.80
CA GLY A 311 -27.91 -22.11 -19.00
C GLY A 311 -27.85 -22.52 -17.52
N ASP A 312 -26.91 -23.38 -17.14
CA ASP A 312 -26.75 -23.90 -15.78
C ASP A 312 -25.98 -22.90 -14.90
N PRO A 313 -26.53 -22.50 -13.74
CA PRO A 313 -25.84 -21.62 -12.80
C PRO A 313 -24.86 -22.43 -11.95
N HIS A 314 -23.58 -22.05 -11.96
CA HIS A 314 -22.56 -22.67 -11.11
C HIS A 314 -22.17 -21.71 -9.99
N SER A 315 -22.18 -22.19 -8.75
CA SER A 315 -21.87 -21.37 -7.58
C SER A 315 -20.55 -21.69 -6.93
N VAL A 316 -19.97 -20.68 -6.32
CA VAL A 316 -18.98 -20.80 -5.26
C VAL A 316 -19.44 -20.00 -4.05
N SER A 317 -19.03 -20.41 -2.86
CA SER A 317 -19.28 -19.67 -1.64
C SER A 317 -17.97 -19.03 -1.16
N LYS A 318 -18.03 -17.75 -0.79
CA LYS A 318 -16.86 -16.97 -0.39
C LYS A 318 -17.13 -16.29 0.94
N ASP A 319 -16.22 -16.50 1.89
CA ASP A 319 -16.33 -15.95 3.23
C ASP A 319 -16.20 -14.43 3.18
N LEU A 320 -16.93 -13.76 4.06
CA LEU A 320 -16.93 -12.31 4.26
C LEU A 320 -16.59 -12.03 5.71
N THR A 321 -15.85 -10.95 5.94
CA THR A 321 -15.73 -10.38 7.27
C THR A 321 -16.80 -9.30 7.47
N LYS A 322 -17.47 -9.32 8.61
CA LYS A 322 -18.48 -8.33 8.96
C LYS A 322 -17.86 -6.96 9.22
N ASP A 323 -18.61 -5.92 8.90
CA ASP A 323 -18.29 -4.52 9.14
C ASP A 323 -17.03 -4.01 8.38
N GLU A 324 -16.51 -4.78 7.42
CA GLU A 324 -15.37 -4.41 6.57
C GLU A 324 -15.53 -4.89 5.12
N TRP A 325 -14.77 -4.27 4.21
CA TRP A 325 -14.71 -4.70 2.81
C TRP A 325 -13.91 -5.99 2.70
N THR A 326 -14.48 -6.98 2.02
CA THR A 326 -13.79 -8.20 1.62
C THR A 326 -13.56 -8.17 0.10
N SER A 327 -12.30 -8.09 -0.32
CA SER A 327 -11.90 -8.22 -1.73
C SER A 327 -11.72 -9.68 -2.08
N ILE A 328 -12.50 -10.18 -3.04
CA ILE A 328 -12.61 -11.60 -3.34
C ILE A 328 -12.11 -11.86 -4.76
N ASP A 329 -10.95 -12.49 -4.90
CA ASP A 329 -10.52 -13.09 -6.16
C ASP A 329 -10.93 -14.56 -6.20
N ILE A 330 -11.87 -14.87 -7.08
CA ILE A 330 -12.38 -16.23 -7.32
C ILE A 330 -11.67 -16.81 -8.53
N PRO A 331 -10.78 -17.81 -8.39
CA PRO A 331 -10.26 -18.55 -9.53
C PRO A 331 -11.39 -19.09 -10.40
N ILE A 332 -11.36 -18.79 -11.69
CA ILE A 332 -12.34 -19.28 -12.67
C ILE A 332 -12.43 -20.82 -12.65
N LYS A 333 -11.32 -21.49 -12.31
CA LYS A 333 -11.25 -22.94 -12.14
C LYS A 333 -12.30 -23.50 -11.17
N GLU A 334 -12.64 -22.77 -10.11
CA GLU A 334 -13.65 -23.22 -9.14
C GLU A 334 -15.02 -23.43 -9.77
N PHE A 335 -15.30 -22.77 -10.90
CA PHE A 335 -16.53 -22.96 -11.64
C PHE A 335 -16.34 -23.86 -12.88
N THR A 336 -15.22 -23.78 -13.61
CA THR A 336 -14.97 -24.66 -14.78
C THR A 336 -14.81 -26.12 -14.36
N ASP A 337 -14.29 -26.40 -13.17
CA ASP A 337 -14.25 -27.76 -12.59
C ASP A 337 -15.65 -28.35 -12.38
N GLN A 338 -16.66 -27.48 -12.26
CA GLN A 338 -18.07 -27.88 -12.16
C GLN A 338 -18.73 -28.03 -13.54
N GLY A 339 -18.03 -27.69 -14.63
CA GLY A 339 -18.47 -27.89 -16.01
C GLY A 339 -19.13 -26.68 -16.69
N ALA A 340 -19.09 -25.47 -16.12
CA ALA A 340 -19.66 -24.32 -16.83
C ALA A 340 -18.81 -23.89 -18.05
N SER A 341 -19.45 -23.13 -18.94
CA SER A 341 -18.80 -22.46 -20.08
C SER A 341 -18.35 -21.06 -19.71
N TRP A 342 -17.16 -20.65 -20.19
CA TRP A 342 -16.57 -19.31 -20.02
C TRP A 342 -16.56 -18.47 -21.29
N SER A 343 -17.12 -18.99 -22.39
CA SER A 343 -17.09 -18.29 -23.69
C SER A 343 -18.23 -17.30 -23.90
N ASP A 344 -19.24 -17.31 -23.03
CA ASP A 344 -20.52 -16.65 -23.23
C ASP A 344 -21.27 -16.40 -21.90
N ILE A 345 -20.57 -15.85 -20.91
CA ILE A 345 -21.17 -15.44 -19.63
C ILE A 345 -22.05 -14.21 -19.89
N PHE A 346 -23.25 -14.17 -19.32
CA PHE A 346 -24.18 -13.04 -19.52
C PHE A 346 -24.91 -12.61 -18.24
N GLN A 347 -24.74 -13.37 -17.16
CA GLN A 347 -25.42 -13.13 -15.90
C GLN A 347 -24.56 -13.54 -14.70
N PHE A 348 -24.74 -12.81 -13.60
CA PHE A 348 -24.41 -13.26 -12.26
C PHE A 348 -25.67 -13.48 -11.44
N LYS A 349 -25.54 -14.29 -10.40
CA LYS A 349 -26.47 -14.29 -9.28
C LYS A 349 -25.71 -14.25 -7.97
N PHE A 350 -26.13 -13.38 -7.07
CA PHE A 350 -25.71 -13.34 -5.69
C PHE A 350 -26.79 -13.95 -4.81
N GLU A 351 -26.40 -14.69 -3.78
CA GLU A 351 -27.32 -15.31 -2.83
C GLU A 351 -26.67 -15.31 -1.44
N THR A 352 -27.49 -15.18 -0.41
CA THR A 352 -27.07 -15.54 0.94
C THR A 352 -26.84 -17.06 0.99
N VAL A 353 -26.10 -17.56 1.98
CA VAL A 353 -25.81 -19.02 2.06
C VAL A 353 -27.05 -19.89 2.23
N ASP A 354 -28.14 -19.30 2.73
CA ASP A 354 -29.46 -19.90 2.82
C ASP A 354 -30.46 -18.89 2.25
N GLN A 355 -31.12 -19.24 1.14
CA GLN A 355 -32.14 -18.43 0.46
C GLN A 355 -33.27 -17.92 1.37
N TRP A 356 -33.45 -18.48 2.57
CA TRP A 356 -34.43 -18.02 3.57
C TRP A 356 -33.87 -16.98 4.54
N THR A 357 -32.55 -16.78 4.55
CA THR A 357 -31.87 -15.76 5.35
C THR A 357 -31.71 -14.50 4.50
N GLN A 358 -32.21 -13.39 5.03
CA GLN A 358 -32.07 -12.07 4.42
C GLN A 358 -30.91 -11.32 5.07
N ALA A 359 -30.08 -10.68 4.26
CA ALA A 359 -28.96 -9.86 4.71
C ALA A 359 -28.80 -8.64 3.83
N ASP A 360 -28.30 -7.54 4.37
CA ASP A 360 -27.85 -6.41 3.57
C ASP A 360 -26.43 -6.68 3.07
N VAL A 361 -26.18 -6.41 1.79
CA VAL A 361 -24.86 -6.48 1.19
C VAL A 361 -24.62 -5.30 0.27
N PHE A 362 -23.41 -4.77 0.34
CA PHE A 362 -22.90 -3.75 -0.55
C PHE A 362 -21.88 -4.42 -1.45
N VAL A 363 -22.00 -4.21 -2.75
CA VAL A 363 -21.17 -4.85 -3.78
C VAL A 363 -20.57 -3.77 -4.66
N ASP A 364 -19.28 -3.91 -4.91
CA ASP A 364 -18.52 -3.04 -5.81
C ASP A 364 -17.51 -3.87 -6.61
N ASN A 365 -16.90 -3.27 -7.63
CA ASN A 365 -15.77 -3.81 -8.39
C ASN A 365 -15.95 -5.26 -8.85
N ILE A 366 -16.95 -5.50 -9.69
CA ILE A 366 -17.20 -6.78 -10.36
C ILE A 366 -16.48 -6.81 -11.70
N TYR A 367 -15.38 -7.55 -11.80
CA TYR A 367 -14.63 -7.68 -13.05
C TYR A 367 -13.91 -9.02 -13.17
N PHE A 368 -13.72 -9.51 -14.39
CA PHE A 368 -12.83 -10.63 -14.67
C PHE A 368 -11.44 -10.13 -14.97
N TRP A 369 -10.41 -10.85 -14.53
CA TRP A 369 -9.04 -10.49 -14.83
C TRP A 369 -8.12 -11.69 -14.99
N LYS A 370 -6.97 -11.48 -15.61
CA LYS A 370 -5.85 -12.42 -15.64
C LYS A 370 -4.58 -11.72 -15.22
N ASN A 371 -3.65 -12.47 -14.66
CA ASN A 371 -2.37 -11.91 -14.32
C ASN A 371 -1.65 -11.40 -15.58
N ASN A 372 -0.99 -10.25 -15.45
CA ASN A 372 -0.25 -9.63 -16.55
C ASN A 372 1.11 -9.15 -16.03
N PRO A 373 2.01 -10.08 -15.68
CA PRO A 373 3.27 -9.71 -15.04
C PRO A 373 4.11 -8.85 -16.00
N ILE A 374 4.50 -7.67 -15.53
CA ILE A 374 5.38 -6.75 -16.24
C ILE A 374 6.83 -7.19 -16.05
N GLY A 375 7.55 -7.31 -17.16
CA GLY A 375 8.95 -7.75 -17.18
C GLY A 375 9.50 -7.76 -18.60
N LEU A 376 10.78 -8.07 -18.75
CA LEU A 376 11.39 -8.20 -20.07
C LEU A 376 10.84 -9.43 -20.84
N PRO A 377 10.72 -9.35 -22.19
CA PRO A 377 10.88 -8.14 -22.99
C PRO A 377 9.69 -7.18 -22.84
N ILE A 378 9.96 -5.87 -22.88
CA ILE A 378 8.92 -4.83 -22.94
C ILE A 378 8.83 -4.32 -24.37
N ASN A 379 7.69 -4.58 -25.00
CA ASN A 379 7.36 -4.20 -26.37
C ASN A 379 6.00 -3.47 -26.46
N PHE A 380 5.44 -3.07 -25.32
CA PHE A 380 4.20 -2.31 -25.20
C PHE A 380 2.92 -3.01 -25.71
N ASP A 381 2.98 -4.33 -25.97
CA ASP A 381 1.81 -5.13 -26.34
C ASP A 381 0.93 -5.49 -25.14
N LYS A 382 1.46 -5.39 -23.92
CA LYS A 382 0.76 -5.76 -22.68
C LYS A 382 0.39 -4.54 -21.84
N GLY A 383 0.40 -3.35 -22.41
CA GLY A 383 0.05 -2.12 -21.70
C GLY A 383 1.08 -1.71 -20.63
N GLU A 384 2.36 -1.98 -20.88
CA GLU A 384 3.49 -1.59 -20.02
C GLU A 384 3.66 -0.07 -19.97
N GLU A 385 2.91 0.59 -19.10
CA GLU A 385 2.93 2.04 -18.95
C GLU A 385 4.06 2.51 -18.03
N PHE A 386 4.91 3.42 -18.52
CA PHE A 386 5.91 4.07 -17.69
C PHE A 386 5.30 5.31 -17.04
N GLU A 387 5.49 5.45 -15.73
CA GLU A 387 5.15 6.63 -14.96
C GLU A 387 6.14 7.77 -15.31
N PRO A 388 5.68 8.89 -15.88
CA PRO A 388 6.53 10.04 -16.10
C PRO A 388 6.76 10.82 -14.80
N LYS A 389 7.97 11.33 -14.58
CA LYS A 389 8.28 12.30 -13.50
C LYS A 389 8.83 13.60 -14.08
N GLY A 390 8.57 14.70 -13.37
CA GLY A 390 8.96 16.04 -13.81
C GLY A 390 8.00 16.60 -14.85
N GLY A 391 8.55 17.17 -15.92
CA GLY A 391 7.78 17.65 -17.06
C GLY A 391 7.63 16.63 -18.19
N PHE A 392 8.17 15.41 -18.00
CA PHE A 392 8.04 14.30 -18.93
C PHE A 392 6.58 13.94 -19.18
N THR A 393 6.25 13.51 -20.40
CA THR A 393 4.98 12.81 -20.67
C THR A 393 5.27 11.48 -21.33
N PHE A 394 4.51 10.46 -20.95
CA PHE A 394 4.56 9.14 -21.54
C PHE A 394 3.17 8.74 -22.05
N GLU A 395 3.11 8.10 -23.22
CA GLU A 395 1.91 7.41 -23.70
C GLU A 395 2.30 6.21 -24.57
N ILE A 396 1.52 5.13 -24.54
CA ILE A 396 1.68 4.04 -25.50
C ILE A 396 1.02 4.49 -26.82
N ALA A 397 1.84 4.69 -27.85
CA ALA A 397 1.41 5.18 -29.15
C ALA A 397 1.76 4.19 -30.27
N ASN A 398 1.26 4.47 -31.48
CA ASN A 398 1.76 3.77 -32.66
C ASN A 398 3.22 4.14 -32.90
N ASP A 399 4.04 3.15 -33.24
CA ASP A 399 5.40 3.35 -33.73
C ASP A 399 5.38 4.32 -34.94
N PRO A 400 6.25 5.34 -34.96
CA PRO A 400 6.30 6.37 -36.00
C PRO A 400 6.61 5.82 -37.40
N GLU A 401 7.25 4.67 -37.51
CA GLU A 401 7.63 4.00 -38.77
C GLU A 401 6.74 2.79 -39.09
N ASN A 402 5.99 2.26 -38.11
CA ASN A 402 5.09 1.11 -38.28
C ASN A 402 3.80 1.24 -37.44
N ALA A 403 2.70 1.70 -38.05
CA ALA A 403 1.44 1.92 -37.34
C ALA A 403 0.77 0.66 -36.75
N ASN A 404 1.24 -0.56 -37.12
CA ASN A 404 0.75 -1.82 -36.55
C ASN A 404 1.53 -2.23 -35.29
N ASN A 405 2.63 -1.54 -34.97
CA ASN A 405 3.44 -1.77 -33.79
C ASN A 405 3.16 -0.69 -32.74
N LYS A 406 3.16 -1.06 -31.46
CA LYS A 406 3.06 -0.10 -30.35
C LYS A 406 4.45 0.22 -29.83
N ALA A 407 4.64 1.45 -29.36
CA ALA A 407 5.88 1.91 -28.77
C ALA A 407 5.59 2.92 -27.66
N GLY A 408 6.48 3.01 -26.68
CA GLY A 408 6.41 3.99 -25.61
C GLY A 408 6.83 5.36 -26.12
N LYS A 409 5.88 6.26 -26.36
CA LYS A 409 6.16 7.63 -26.79
C LYS A 409 6.49 8.48 -25.58
N ILE A 410 7.59 9.21 -25.70
CA ILE A 410 8.13 10.10 -24.67
C ILE A 410 8.17 11.51 -25.23
N VAL A 411 7.67 12.49 -24.47
CA VAL A 411 7.94 13.91 -24.72
C VAL A 411 8.69 14.47 -23.52
N THR A 412 9.88 14.98 -23.77
CA THR A 412 10.76 15.52 -22.73
C THR A 412 10.50 17.01 -22.52
N SER A 413 10.53 17.48 -21.27
CA SER A 413 10.32 18.92 -20.98
C SER A 413 11.57 19.78 -21.14
N GLY A 414 12.75 19.14 -21.19
CA GLY A 414 14.03 19.83 -21.16
C GLY A 414 14.61 19.99 -19.75
N GLU A 415 13.96 19.47 -18.72
CA GLU A 415 14.55 19.35 -17.39
C GLU A 415 15.55 18.19 -17.32
N TRP A 416 16.60 18.34 -16.52
CA TRP A 416 17.73 17.40 -16.46
C TRP A 416 17.47 16.15 -15.61
N TRP A 417 16.35 16.12 -14.88
CA TRP A 417 15.95 15.06 -13.94
C TRP A 417 14.67 14.34 -14.36
N ASP A 418 14.14 14.68 -15.52
CA ASP A 418 12.96 14.08 -16.14
C ASP A 418 13.17 12.57 -16.38
N THR A 419 12.20 11.75 -15.98
CA THR A 419 12.27 10.29 -16.13
C THR A 419 10.97 9.68 -16.63
N ALA A 420 11.10 8.53 -17.28
CA ALA A 420 10.05 7.53 -17.40
C ALA A 420 10.42 6.32 -16.55
N GLU A 421 9.53 5.88 -15.67
CA GLU A 421 9.79 4.83 -14.68
C GLU A 421 8.73 3.74 -14.71
N ILE A 422 9.12 2.46 -14.70
CA ILE A 422 8.18 1.34 -14.62
C ILE A 422 8.56 0.37 -13.51
N THR A 423 7.56 -0.11 -12.78
CA THR A 423 7.71 -1.20 -11.81
C THR A 423 7.51 -2.53 -12.51
N LEU A 424 8.37 -3.49 -12.21
CA LEU A 424 8.41 -4.81 -12.83
C LEU A 424 7.98 -5.88 -11.82
N ASP A 425 7.01 -6.71 -12.20
CA ASP A 425 6.65 -7.92 -11.45
C ASP A 425 7.74 -8.99 -11.56
N ASN A 426 8.43 -9.03 -12.72
CA ASN A 426 9.59 -9.86 -12.96
C ASN A 426 10.87 -8.98 -12.98
N PRO A 427 11.64 -8.95 -11.88
CA PRO A 427 12.82 -8.09 -11.76
C PRO A 427 13.89 -8.34 -12.84
N ILE A 428 14.58 -7.27 -13.23
CA ILE A 428 15.81 -7.36 -14.02
C ILE A 428 16.92 -7.88 -13.12
N LYS A 429 17.58 -8.96 -13.52
CA LYS A 429 18.61 -9.62 -12.71
C LYS A 429 19.99 -9.23 -13.16
N ILE A 430 20.80 -8.73 -12.25
CA ILE A 430 22.23 -8.58 -12.42
C ILE A 430 22.89 -9.72 -11.66
N ILE A 431 23.78 -10.45 -12.31
CA ILE A 431 24.47 -11.61 -11.76
C ILE A 431 25.97 -11.46 -12.01
N SER A 432 26.78 -11.55 -10.94
CA SER A 432 28.23 -11.45 -11.06
C SER A 432 28.79 -12.56 -11.95
N GLY A 433 29.52 -12.18 -12.99
CA GLY A 433 30.04 -13.10 -14.01
C GLY A 433 29.00 -13.64 -15.00
N GLY A 434 27.74 -13.20 -14.92
CA GLY A 434 26.66 -13.54 -15.85
C GLY A 434 26.55 -12.58 -17.04
N ASN A 435 25.54 -12.81 -17.89
CA ASN A 435 25.18 -11.88 -18.96
C ASN A 435 24.25 -10.77 -18.42
N ASN A 436 24.81 -9.59 -18.22
CA ASN A 436 24.09 -8.40 -17.73
C ASN A 436 23.92 -7.34 -18.82
N ALA A 437 23.90 -7.77 -20.09
CA ALA A 437 23.65 -6.90 -21.22
C ALA A 437 22.15 -6.82 -21.54
N TYR A 438 21.68 -5.61 -21.81
CA TYR A 438 20.29 -5.30 -22.16
C TYR A 438 20.27 -4.36 -23.36
N SER A 439 19.32 -4.56 -24.28
CA SER A 439 19.12 -3.68 -25.42
C SER A 439 17.82 -2.90 -25.32
N VAL A 440 17.84 -1.68 -25.85
CA VAL A 440 16.68 -0.79 -25.98
C VAL A 440 16.71 -0.20 -27.37
N LYS A 441 15.58 -0.18 -28.07
CA LYS A 441 15.41 0.67 -29.24
C LYS A 441 14.91 2.05 -28.81
N ILE A 442 15.52 3.09 -29.35
CA ILE A 442 15.06 4.47 -29.20
C ILE A 442 14.98 5.16 -30.58
N HIS A 443 13.81 5.67 -30.91
CA HIS A 443 13.57 6.46 -32.11
C HIS A 443 13.83 7.94 -31.82
N SER A 444 14.79 8.52 -32.53
CA SER A 444 15.12 9.95 -32.46
C SER A 444 14.34 10.76 -33.50
N PRO A 445 13.77 11.93 -33.15
CA PRO A 445 13.01 12.76 -34.09
C PRO A 445 13.89 13.36 -35.20
N ASP A 446 15.16 13.59 -34.89
CA ASP A 446 16.16 14.24 -35.74
C ASP A 446 17.58 13.73 -35.44
N VAL A 447 18.54 14.31 -36.18
CA VAL A 447 19.96 14.21 -35.88
C VAL A 447 20.29 15.41 -35.00
N PRO A 448 20.93 15.22 -33.83
CA PRO A 448 21.23 16.33 -32.93
C PRO A 448 22.12 17.37 -33.60
N ASP A 449 21.93 18.64 -33.24
CA ASP A 449 22.81 19.73 -33.67
C ASP A 449 24.26 19.41 -33.26
N ALA A 450 25.21 19.50 -34.19
CA ALA A 450 26.62 19.27 -33.94
C ALA A 450 27.20 20.16 -32.82
N SER A 451 26.58 21.32 -32.55
CA SER A 451 26.95 22.21 -31.45
C SER A 451 26.32 21.82 -30.10
N ALA A 452 25.23 21.04 -30.10
CA ALA A 452 24.62 20.48 -28.91
C ALA A 452 25.27 19.14 -28.52
N GLY A 453 25.81 18.37 -29.47
CA GLY A 453 26.36 17.04 -29.22
C GLY A 453 25.30 15.94 -29.20
N ASP A 454 25.74 14.68 -29.14
CA ASP A 454 24.85 13.51 -29.23
C ASP A 454 23.74 13.54 -28.17
N TYR A 455 22.60 12.90 -28.46
CA TYR A 455 21.62 12.58 -27.41
C TYR A 455 22.17 11.46 -26.52
N SER A 456 21.65 11.32 -25.30
CA SER A 456 21.95 10.20 -24.42
C SER A 456 20.68 9.52 -23.94
N LEU A 457 20.73 8.20 -23.83
CA LEU A 457 19.75 7.41 -23.11
C LEU A 457 20.46 6.81 -21.90
N MET A 458 19.98 7.09 -20.70
CA MET A 458 20.42 6.44 -19.49
C MET A 458 19.40 5.39 -19.07
N MET A 459 19.89 4.16 -18.88
CA MET A 459 19.14 3.09 -18.23
C MET A 459 19.59 3.01 -16.77
N LYS A 460 18.65 3.17 -15.85
CA LYS A 460 18.86 3.05 -14.41
C LYS A 460 18.00 1.92 -13.85
N LEU A 461 18.61 1.13 -12.98
CA LEU A 461 17.99 0.02 -12.26
C LEU A 461 17.98 0.34 -10.77
N GLN A 462 16.81 0.17 -10.15
CA GLN A 462 16.58 0.42 -8.73
C GLN A 462 15.52 -0.52 -8.16
N GLY A 463 15.27 -0.40 -6.84
CA GLY A 463 14.27 -1.24 -6.17
C GLY A 463 14.74 -2.67 -5.93
N SER A 464 16.04 -2.85 -5.66
CA SER A 464 16.53 -4.12 -5.11
C SER A 464 16.11 -4.26 -3.64
N PRO A 465 16.06 -5.49 -3.08
CA PRO A 465 15.74 -5.71 -1.67
C PRO A 465 16.64 -4.93 -0.69
N ASP A 466 17.90 -4.71 -1.07
CA ASP A 466 18.89 -3.98 -0.27
C ASP A 466 18.95 -2.48 -0.61
N GLY A 467 18.02 -1.98 -1.44
CA GLY A 467 17.90 -0.56 -1.78
C GLY A 467 19.07 -0.04 -2.62
N GLU A 468 19.52 -0.83 -3.60
CA GLU A 468 20.66 -0.51 -4.45
C GLU A 468 20.24 0.23 -5.74
N PHE A 469 21.20 0.96 -6.32
CA PHE A 469 21.00 1.77 -7.51
C PHE A 469 22.20 1.64 -8.45
N ILE A 470 21.96 1.32 -9.72
CA ILE A 470 22.99 1.30 -10.76
C ILE A 470 22.46 1.94 -12.04
N GLU A 471 23.32 2.61 -12.79
CA GLU A 471 22.91 3.28 -14.04
C GLU A 471 24.04 3.30 -15.07
N ILE A 472 23.68 3.27 -16.35
CA ILE A 472 24.59 3.42 -17.48
C ILE A 472 23.96 4.39 -18.47
N SER A 473 24.75 5.37 -18.90
CA SER A 473 24.39 6.28 -20.00
C SER A 473 25.12 5.92 -21.29
N LYS A 474 24.40 5.99 -22.41
CA LYS A 474 24.92 5.71 -23.75
C LYS A 474 24.47 6.77 -24.76
N PRO A 475 25.37 7.23 -25.65
CA PRO A 475 25.01 8.21 -26.67
C PRO A 475 24.28 7.59 -27.87
N PHE A 476 23.45 8.39 -28.54
CA PHE A 476 22.86 8.10 -29.84
C PHE A 476 22.70 9.39 -30.69
N ASN A 477 22.79 9.26 -32.01
CA ASN A 477 22.86 10.44 -32.89
C ASN A 477 22.25 10.25 -34.28
N LYS A 478 21.56 9.13 -34.53
CA LYS A 478 20.85 8.93 -35.80
C LYS A 478 19.40 9.32 -35.64
N LYS A 479 18.86 10.00 -36.66
CA LYS A 479 17.41 10.11 -36.84
C LYS A 479 16.82 8.72 -37.09
N GLY A 480 15.62 8.48 -36.56
CA GLY A 480 14.97 7.17 -36.64
C GLY A 480 15.39 6.25 -35.51
N TRP A 481 15.12 4.95 -35.66
CA TRP A 481 15.46 3.93 -34.67
C TRP A 481 16.97 3.73 -34.48
N ASN A 482 17.41 3.78 -33.21
CA ASN A 482 18.74 3.42 -32.74
C ASN A 482 18.60 2.23 -31.78
N THR A 483 19.49 1.24 -31.87
CA THR A 483 19.58 0.16 -30.87
C THR A 483 20.76 0.45 -29.95
N ILE A 484 20.48 0.57 -28.66
CA ILE A 484 21.45 0.88 -27.61
C ILE A 484 21.60 -0.34 -26.71
N THR A 485 22.84 -0.73 -26.41
CA THR A 485 23.15 -1.83 -25.49
C THR A 485 23.79 -1.28 -24.20
N PHE A 486 23.19 -1.64 -23.07
CA PHE A 486 23.65 -1.35 -21.72
C PHE A 486 24.21 -2.63 -21.11
N ASP A 487 25.48 -2.64 -20.71
CA ASP A 487 26.13 -3.80 -20.11
C ASP A 487 26.55 -3.47 -18.68
N PHE A 488 25.81 -4.01 -17.71
CA PHE A 488 26.03 -3.79 -16.28
C PHE A 488 27.11 -4.70 -15.67
N SER A 489 27.74 -5.56 -16.47
CA SER A 489 28.68 -6.59 -15.96
C SER A 489 29.92 -6.04 -15.27
N THR A 490 30.27 -4.77 -15.50
CA THR A 490 31.46 -4.13 -14.92
C THR A 490 31.14 -3.12 -13.81
N ILE A 491 29.88 -2.97 -13.42
CA ILE A 491 29.48 -2.02 -12.38
C ILE A 491 29.87 -2.58 -11.01
N THR A 492 30.63 -1.81 -10.23
CA THR A 492 31.10 -2.18 -8.88
C THR A 492 30.81 -1.12 -7.83
N SER A 493 30.21 0.00 -8.23
CA SER A 493 29.82 1.11 -7.35
C SER A 493 28.38 1.53 -7.64
N GLN A 494 27.63 1.84 -6.59
CA GLN A 494 26.26 2.31 -6.69
C GLN A 494 26.18 3.76 -7.17
N SER A 495 25.07 4.06 -7.82
CA SER A 495 24.68 5.38 -8.30
C SER A 495 23.87 6.14 -7.26
N TYR A 496 23.54 7.42 -7.54
CA TYR A 496 22.69 8.22 -6.64
C TYR A 496 21.36 7.49 -6.36
N PRO A 497 20.85 7.50 -5.11
CA PRO A 497 21.33 8.24 -3.94
C PRO A 497 22.53 7.64 -3.19
N ASN A 498 22.92 6.41 -3.49
CA ASN A 498 23.99 5.69 -2.78
C ASN A 498 25.38 5.87 -3.41
N SER A 499 25.65 7.04 -4.01
CA SER A 499 26.85 7.27 -4.81
C SER A 499 28.13 6.91 -4.06
N GLY A 500 28.94 6.03 -4.67
CA GLY A 500 30.23 5.60 -4.13
C GLY A 500 30.19 4.44 -3.13
N GLN A 501 29.00 3.97 -2.73
CA GLN A 501 28.86 2.70 -2.03
C GLN A 501 29.21 1.53 -2.96
N ALA A 502 29.71 0.42 -2.41
CA ALA A 502 30.04 -0.75 -3.20
C ALA A 502 28.77 -1.45 -3.73
N PHE A 503 28.84 -1.97 -4.95
CA PHE A 503 27.89 -2.92 -5.52
C PHE A 503 28.64 -4.22 -5.81
N ASP A 504 28.13 -5.35 -5.32
CA ASP A 504 28.83 -6.65 -5.42
C ASP A 504 28.69 -7.33 -6.79
N GLY A 505 27.90 -6.72 -7.68
CA GLY A 505 27.62 -7.23 -9.01
C GLY A 505 26.43 -8.18 -9.08
N THR A 506 25.63 -8.34 -8.02
CA THR A 506 24.46 -9.23 -8.01
C THR A 506 23.26 -8.60 -7.29
N ALA A 507 22.15 -8.39 -8.02
CA ALA A 507 20.88 -7.96 -7.43
C ALA A 507 19.71 -8.15 -8.39
N ASP A 508 18.51 -8.26 -7.84
CA ASP A 508 17.25 -8.27 -8.58
C ASP A 508 16.59 -6.88 -8.48
N PHE A 509 16.42 -6.18 -9.60
CA PHE A 509 15.89 -4.81 -9.64
C PHE A 509 14.45 -4.79 -10.13
N SER A 510 13.52 -4.38 -9.27
CA SER A 510 12.08 -4.31 -9.57
C SER A 510 11.65 -3.01 -10.27
N ARG A 511 12.58 -2.08 -10.53
CA ARG A 511 12.23 -0.78 -11.13
C ARG A 511 13.24 -0.38 -12.20
N LEU A 512 12.71 -0.14 -13.40
CA LEU A 512 13.45 0.33 -14.57
C LEU A 512 13.15 1.81 -14.80
N VAL A 513 14.20 2.61 -14.95
CA VAL A 513 14.12 4.05 -15.14
C VAL A 513 14.90 4.47 -16.37
N PHE A 514 14.29 5.27 -17.23
CA PHE A 514 14.96 5.91 -18.35
C PHE A 514 15.05 7.42 -18.16
N PHE A 515 16.23 7.96 -18.45
CA PHE A 515 16.44 9.39 -18.70
C PHE A 515 16.83 9.59 -20.16
N ILE A 516 16.38 10.69 -20.75
CA ILE A 516 16.89 11.16 -22.03
C ILE A 516 17.62 12.47 -21.79
N ASN A 517 18.90 12.54 -22.16
CA ASN A 517 19.74 13.72 -21.99
C ASN A 517 19.84 14.18 -20.53
N GLU A 518 20.14 13.23 -19.63
CA GLU A 518 20.34 13.49 -18.22
C GLU A 518 21.38 14.61 -17.98
N GLY A 519 21.18 15.42 -16.94
CA GLY A 519 22.12 16.48 -16.54
C GLY A 519 22.08 17.76 -17.40
N GLU A 520 21.82 17.65 -18.71
CA GLU A 520 21.68 18.81 -19.61
C GLU A 520 20.22 19.21 -19.83
N GLY A 521 19.34 18.21 -20.00
CA GLY A 521 17.94 18.41 -20.36
C GLY A 521 17.76 18.91 -21.79
N ARG A 522 17.01 18.18 -22.63
CA ARG A 522 16.63 18.63 -23.98
C ARG A 522 15.18 18.32 -24.26
N THR A 523 14.48 19.22 -24.91
CA THR A 523 13.12 19.00 -25.41
C THR A 523 13.13 18.14 -26.67
N GLY A 524 12.21 17.20 -26.78
CA GLY A 524 12.07 16.35 -27.96
C GLY A 524 10.93 15.34 -27.80
N THR A 525 10.56 14.71 -28.91
CA THR A 525 9.64 13.56 -28.91
C THR A 525 10.40 12.32 -29.37
N PHE A 526 10.51 11.35 -28.47
CA PHE A 526 11.20 10.09 -28.68
C PHE A 526 10.21 8.93 -28.57
N TYR A 527 10.61 7.77 -29.07
CA TYR A 527 9.87 6.52 -28.82
C TYR A 527 10.86 5.48 -28.34
N ILE A 528 10.49 4.69 -27.34
CA ILE A 528 11.24 3.51 -26.91
C ILE A 528 10.46 2.25 -27.27
N ASP A 529 11.19 1.19 -27.59
CA ASP A 529 10.63 -0.13 -27.92
C ASP A 529 11.67 -1.24 -27.72
N ASP A 530 11.25 -2.49 -27.80
CA ASP A 530 12.10 -3.70 -27.76
C ASP A 530 13.15 -3.64 -26.62
N ILE A 531 12.69 -3.43 -25.39
CA ILE A 531 13.56 -3.47 -24.21
C ILE A 531 13.70 -4.93 -23.82
N GLU A 532 14.90 -5.50 -23.98
CA GLU A 532 15.13 -6.94 -23.80
C GLU A 532 16.53 -7.25 -23.26
N GLN A 533 16.71 -8.47 -22.73
CA GLN A 533 18.05 -8.94 -22.40
C GLN A 533 18.82 -9.21 -23.70
N PHE A 534 19.98 -8.58 -23.85
CA PHE A 534 20.80 -8.71 -25.03
C PHE A 534 21.55 -10.04 -25.01
N VAL A 535 21.38 -10.85 -26.07
CA VAL A 535 22.13 -12.09 -26.28
C VAL A 535 23.06 -11.91 -27.49
N PRO A 536 24.40 -11.94 -27.32
CA PRO A 536 25.33 -11.80 -28.43
C PRO A 536 25.07 -12.80 -29.56
N GLY A 537 24.95 -12.32 -30.79
CA GLY A 537 24.64 -13.16 -31.97
C GLY A 537 23.15 -13.44 -32.20
N SER A 538 22.28 -13.01 -31.28
CA SER A 538 20.84 -12.93 -31.54
C SER A 538 20.55 -11.70 -32.40
N SER A 539 20.04 -11.91 -33.61
CA SER A 539 19.42 -10.84 -34.39
C SER A 539 18.07 -10.53 -33.74
N THR A 540 17.93 -9.34 -33.15
CA THR A 540 16.70 -8.80 -32.51
C THR A 540 15.44 -9.23 -33.26
N VAL A 541 14.58 -10.00 -32.59
CA VAL A 541 13.49 -10.77 -33.18
C VAL A 541 12.22 -9.93 -33.23
N THR A 542 11.74 -9.65 -34.44
CA THR A 542 10.32 -9.30 -34.68
C THR A 542 9.45 -10.51 -34.31
N ALA A 543 8.33 -10.27 -33.63
CA ALA A 543 7.34 -11.30 -33.32
C ALA A 543 6.98 -12.14 -34.56
N GLY A 544 7.31 -13.43 -34.53
CA GLY A 544 6.98 -14.39 -35.60
C GLY A 544 8.10 -14.86 -36.53
N THR A 545 9.40 -14.63 -36.24
CA THR A 545 10.49 -15.10 -37.11
C THR A 545 11.43 -16.13 -36.45
N LEU A 546 11.79 -17.14 -37.24
CA LEU A 546 12.63 -18.31 -36.94
C LEU A 546 14.02 -17.96 -36.38
N ILE A 547 14.53 -18.84 -35.53
CA ILE A 547 15.91 -18.87 -35.00
C ILE A 547 16.90 -18.60 -36.15
N SER A 548 17.71 -17.54 -36.01
CA SER A 548 18.64 -17.11 -37.07
C SER A 548 19.93 -17.93 -37.13
N SER A 549 20.31 -18.62 -36.05
CA SER A 549 21.38 -19.64 -36.06
C SER A 549 21.29 -20.59 -34.85
N PHE A 550 21.84 -21.79 -34.99
CA PHE A 550 21.91 -22.80 -33.91
C PHE A 550 23.25 -22.77 -33.14
N GLU A 551 24.09 -21.77 -33.40
CA GLU A 551 25.42 -21.70 -32.81
C GLU A 551 25.40 -21.35 -31.31
N VAL A 552 24.39 -20.57 -30.91
CA VAL A 552 24.22 -20.03 -29.55
C VAL A 552 22.85 -20.38 -28.96
N ALA A 553 22.01 -21.10 -29.70
CA ALA A 553 20.70 -21.51 -29.21
C ALA A 553 20.85 -22.53 -28.07
N GLY A 554 20.14 -22.29 -26.96
CA GLY A 554 19.99 -23.26 -25.86
C GLY A 554 19.10 -24.44 -26.24
N ASP A 555 18.60 -25.17 -25.24
CA ASP A 555 17.68 -26.29 -25.48
C ASP A 555 16.39 -25.81 -26.16
N LEU A 556 16.01 -26.48 -27.26
CA LEU A 556 14.76 -26.23 -27.98
C LEU A 556 13.72 -27.26 -27.55
N SER A 557 12.53 -26.81 -27.16
CA SER A 557 11.39 -27.69 -26.95
C SER A 557 10.62 -27.83 -28.27
N GLY A 558 10.44 -29.08 -28.72
CA GLY A 558 9.75 -29.35 -29.98
C GLY A 558 8.28 -28.94 -29.95
N PHE A 559 7.76 -28.49 -31.09
CA PHE A 559 6.34 -28.27 -31.29
C PHE A 559 5.63 -29.61 -31.55
N ASP A 560 4.53 -29.86 -30.83
CA ASP A 560 3.65 -31.03 -31.00
C ASP A 560 4.33 -32.42 -30.79
N GLY A 561 5.27 -32.50 -29.85
CA GLY A 561 5.88 -33.77 -29.42
C GLY A 561 6.97 -34.32 -30.35
N GLY A 562 7.40 -33.57 -31.36
CA GLY A 562 8.59 -33.90 -32.16
C GLY A 562 9.88 -33.71 -31.34
N ALA A 563 10.72 -34.74 -31.26
CA ALA A 563 12.06 -34.59 -30.67
C ALA A 563 12.92 -33.72 -31.61
N GLN A 564 13.55 -32.69 -31.06
CA GLN A 564 14.48 -31.82 -31.78
C GLN A 564 15.78 -31.73 -31.00
N GLU A 565 16.92 -31.78 -31.70
CA GLU A 565 18.25 -31.70 -31.09
C GLU A 565 19.15 -30.80 -31.94
N ILE A 566 19.90 -29.90 -31.29
CA ILE A 566 20.96 -29.16 -31.96
C ILE A 566 22.21 -30.05 -32.00
N ILE A 567 22.65 -30.40 -33.20
CA ILE A 567 23.82 -31.25 -33.44
C ILE A 567 24.92 -30.48 -34.16
N SER A 568 26.15 -31.01 -34.15
CA SER A 568 27.21 -30.52 -35.05
C SER A 568 26.80 -30.69 -36.51
N ASN A 569 27.09 -29.70 -37.35
CA ASN A 569 26.75 -29.72 -38.76
C ASN A 569 27.41 -30.92 -39.47
N PRO A 570 26.62 -31.90 -39.99
CA PRO A 570 27.16 -33.08 -40.63
C PRO A 570 27.67 -32.82 -42.06
N ASP A 571 27.34 -31.67 -42.67
CA ASP A 571 27.77 -31.30 -44.02
C ASP A 571 28.10 -29.81 -44.12
N THR A 572 29.40 -29.51 -44.16
CA THR A 572 29.91 -28.13 -44.28
C THR A 572 30.06 -27.67 -45.74
N SER A 573 29.78 -28.54 -46.72
CA SER A 573 29.91 -28.24 -48.13
C SER A 573 28.64 -27.53 -48.65
N GLY A 574 28.53 -26.23 -48.38
CA GLY A 574 27.43 -25.38 -48.85
C GLY A 574 26.67 -24.67 -47.73
N ASN A 575 26.90 -25.09 -46.49
CA ASN A 575 26.50 -24.37 -45.28
C ASN A 575 27.69 -24.34 -44.30
N SER A 576 28.17 -23.15 -43.97
CA SER A 576 29.34 -22.95 -43.11
C SER A 576 29.01 -22.89 -41.61
N SER A 577 27.81 -23.27 -41.19
CA SER A 577 27.45 -23.33 -39.77
C SER A 577 28.16 -24.49 -39.06
N ASP A 578 28.53 -24.32 -37.79
CA ASP A 578 29.13 -25.38 -36.98
C ASP A 578 28.06 -26.29 -36.36
N LYS A 579 26.82 -25.79 -36.22
CA LYS A 579 25.66 -26.50 -35.70
C LYS A 579 24.43 -26.41 -36.61
N VAL A 580 23.57 -27.42 -36.53
CA VAL A 580 22.28 -27.50 -37.24
C VAL A 580 21.22 -28.15 -36.35
N LEU A 581 19.94 -27.87 -36.62
CA LEU A 581 18.81 -28.57 -35.99
C LEU A 581 18.55 -29.90 -36.69
N LYS A 582 18.39 -30.96 -35.90
CA LYS A 582 18.00 -32.29 -36.36
C LYS A 582 16.60 -32.65 -35.88
#